data_AF-A0A373CCM2-F1
#
_entry.id   AF-A0A373CCM2-F1
#
_cell.length_a   1.000
_cell.length_b   1.000
_cell.length_c   1.000
_cell.angle_alpha   90.00
_cell.angle_beta   90.00
_cell.angle_gamma   90.00
#
_symmetry.space_group_name_H-M   'P 1'
#
loop_
_entity.id
_entity.type
_entity.pdbx_description
1 polymer ?
#
loop_
_entity_poly.entity_id
_entity_poly.type
_entity_poly.pdbx_seq_one_letter_code
_entity_poly.pdbx_strand_id
1 'polypeptide(L)'
;MQEVGNPPGKLPISTLSELWYNGRKYEGGEFLNIIRLSKEHIEECADLFIDVFTKAPWNDTYNSKGQVISYFQNYINNNYFVGYGLKDQNCMIAISVGMKKPWINGMEYYIDQFCVKTDLQGKGIGSYFLKLIENEIQTEKMIKSV
;
A
#
# COMPACT_ATOMS: atom_id res chain seq x y z
N MET A 1 -30.26 -13.07 -15.42
CA MET A 1 -29.55 -11.81 -15.10
C MET A 1 -28.11 -12.18 -14.83
N GLN A 2 -27.16 -11.67 -15.62
CA GLN A 2 -25.73 -11.91 -15.41
C GLN A 2 -25.29 -11.14 -14.15
N GLU A 3 -24.60 -11.82 -13.24
CA GLU A 3 -23.84 -11.17 -12.18
C GLU A 3 -22.77 -10.30 -12.82
N VAL A 4 -22.92 -8.98 -12.67
CA VAL A 4 -21.89 -8.02 -13.06
C VAL A 4 -20.77 -8.19 -12.05
N GLY A 5 -19.71 -8.90 -12.44
CA GLY A 5 -18.51 -9.08 -11.62
C GLY A 5 -17.96 -7.72 -11.19
N ASN A 6 -17.64 -7.58 -9.91
CA ASN A 6 -17.03 -6.38 -9.37
C ASN A 6 -15.72 -6.08 -10.13
N PRO A 7 -15.41 -4.80 -10.45
CA PRO A 7 -14.13 -4.48 -11.04
C PRO A 7 -12.99 -4.89 -10.10
N PRO A 8 -11.84 -5.36 -10.63
CA PRO A 8 -10.66 -5.65 -9.82
C PRO A 8 -10.31 -4.40 -8.99
N GLY A 9 -10.10 -4.58 -7.69
CA GLY A 9 -9.84 -3.49 -6.73
C GLY A 9 -11.00 -3.10 -5.80
N LYS A 10 -12.18 -3.74 -5.89
CA LYS A 10 -13.27 -3.53 -4.91
C LYS A 10 -13.70 -4.86 -4.26
N LEU A 11 -13.34 -5.06 -2.99
CA LEU A 11 -13.90 -6.15 -2.19
C LEU A 11 -15.30 -5.77 -1.66
N PRO A 12 -16.23 -6.74 -1.54
CA PRO A 12 -17.53 -6.50 -0.93
C PRO A 12 -17.38 -6.07 0.55
N ILE A 13 -18.10 -5.02 0.91
CA ILE A 13 -18.14 -4.38 2.24
C ILE A 13 -18.62 -5.34 3.35
N SER A 14 -19.15 -6.51 2.99
CA SER A 14 -19.69 -7.51 3.92
C SER A 14 -18.66 -8.10 4.90
N THR A 15 -17.37 -7.82 4.73
CA THR A 15 -16.30 -8.20 5.68
C THR A 15 -15.86 -7.06 6.61
N LEU A 16 -16.47 -5.88 6.50
CA LEU A 16 -16.12 -4.67 7.27
C LEU A 16 -17.20 -4.21 8.26
N SER A 17 -18.24 -5.01 8.52
CA SER A 17 -19.34 -4.61 9.42
C SER A 17 -18.94 -4.37 10.88
N GLU A 18 -17.69 -4.65 11.27
CA GLU A 18 -17.26 -4.62 12.68
C GLU A 18 -15.88 -3.98 12.92
N LEU A 19 -15.46 -3.00 12.10
CA LEU A 19 -14.30 -2.18 12.48
C LEU A 19 -14.72 -1.06 13.44
N TRP A 20 -14.50 -1.31 14.73
CA TRP A 20 -14.68 -0.35 15.81
C TRP A 20 -13.42 0.52 15.95
N TYR A 21 -13.58 1.86 15.89
CA TYR A 21 -12.53 2.81 16.25
C TYR A 21 -13.04 3.74 17.36
N ASN A 22 -12.37 3.73 18.52
CA ASN A 22 -12.73 4.53 19.70
C ASN A 22 -14.23 4.52 20.06
N GLY A 23 -14.87 3.36 20.02
CA GLY A 23 -16.26 3.18 20.47
C GLY A 23 -17.32 3.87 19.59
N ARG A 24 -16.97 4.26 18.36
CA ARG A 24 -17.93 4.81 17.39
C ARG A 24 -17.98 3.93 16.14
N LYS A 25 -19.17 3.80 15.57
CA LYS A 25 -19.40 3.21 14.25
C LYS A 25 -18.79 4.16 13.20
N TYR A 26 -17.97 3.64 12.29
CA TYR A 26 -17.46 4.40 11.16
C TYR A 26 -18.65 4.76 10.25
N GLU A 27 -19.07 6.03 10.29
CA GLU A 27 -20.13 6.57 9.45
C GLU A 27 -19.60 7.83 8.75
N GLY A 28 -19.04 7.66 7.53
CA GLY A 28 -18.78 8.77 6.60
C GLY A 28 -17.36 8.88 6.05
N GLY A 29 -17.19 8.57 4.76
CA GLY A 29 -16.00 8.84 3.92
C GLY A 29 -15.79 7.71 2.92
N GLU A 30 -15.82 8.00 1.61
CA GLU A 30 -15.75 7.00 0.54
C GLU A 30 -14.54 6.05 0.65
N PHE A 31 -14.73 4.81 0.17
CA PHE A 31 -13.89 3.63 0.37
C PHE A 31 -12.37 3.88 0.29
N LEU A 32 -11.64 3.32 1.26
CA LEU A 32 -10.20 3.10 1.14
C LEU A 32 -9.90 2.40 -0.18
N ASN A 33 -9.03 2.99 -0.99
CA ASN A 33 -8.77 2.53 -2.35
C ASN A 33 -7.31 2.08 -2.49
N ILE A 34 -7.11 0.83 -2.91
CA ILE A 34 -5.78 0.36 -3.31
C ILE A 34 -5.49 0.82 -4.73
N ILE A 35 -4.28 1.31 -4.96
CA ILE A 35 -3.80 1.75 -6.26
C ILE A 35 -2.46 1.12 -6.59
N ARG A 36 -2.18 0.98 -7.89
CA ARG A 36 -0.84 0.68 -8.37
C ARG A 36 0.01 1.93 -8.36
N LEU A 37 1.21 1.84 -7.77
CA LEU A 37 2.16 2.94 -7.80
C LEU A 37 2.76 3.10 -9.20
N SER A 38 2.93 4.36 -9.60
CA SER A 38 3.48 4.80 -10.87
C SER A 38 4.26 6.10 -10.66
N LYS A 39 4.90 6.62 -11.72
CA LYS A 39 5.71 7.85 -11.63
C LYS A 39 4.94 9.05 -11.07
N GLU A 40 3.64 9.11 -11.31
CA GLU A 40 2.74 10.18 -10.83
C GLU A 40 2.64 10.23 -9.30
N HIS A 41 2.94 9.12 -8.62
CA HIS A 41 2.79 8.98 -7.17
C HIS A 41 4.09 9.24 -6.39
N ILE A 42 5.21 9.48 -7.06
CA ILE A 42 6.55 9.54 -6.42
C ILE A 42 6.62 10.59 -5.32
N GLU A 43 6.11 11.80 -5.59
CA GLU A 43 6.09 12.90 -4.63
C GLU A 43 5.32 12.53 -3.37
N GLU A 44 4.13 11.95 -3.55
CA GLU A 44 3.24 11.55 -2.45
C GLU A 44 3.83 10.40 -1.63
N CYS A 45 4.46 9.43 -2.30
CA CYS A 45 5.21 8.36 -1.63
C CYS A 45 6.38 8.92 -0.81
N ALA A 46 7.15 9.86 -1.36
CA ALA A 46 8.27 10.48 -0.68
C ALA A 46 7.83 11.26 0.56
N ASP A 47 6.73 12.01 0.46
CA ASP A 47 6.15 12.75 1.58
C ASP A 47 5.70 11.81 2.71
N LEU A 48 4.96 10.74 2.39
CA LEU A 48 4.55 9.76 3.39
C LEU A 48 5.74 9.03 4.01
N PHE A 49 6.73 8.65 3.19
CA PHE A 49 7.92 7.93 3.65
C PHE A 49 8.72 8.78 4.64
N ILE A 50 9.01 10.04 4.30
CA ILE A 50 9.68 10.98 5.20
C ILE A 50 8.86 11.15 6.49
N ASP A 51 7.54 11.36 6.38
CA ASP A 51 6.67 11.56 7.54
C ASP A 51 6.70 10.36 8.51
N VAL A 52 6.75 9.13 8.00
CA VAL A 52 6.77 7.92 8.85
C VAL A 52 8.16 7.65 9.42
N PHE A 53 9.19 7.61 8.58
CA PHE A 53 10.50 7.13 8.99
C PHE A 53 11.33 8.16 9.76
N THR A 54 11.01 9.46 9.66
CA THR A 54 11.63 10.48 10.55
C THR A 54 11.11 10.44 11.98
N LYS A 55 10.02 9.70 12.25
CA LYS A 55 9.46 9.54 13.60
C LYS A 55 9.97 8.26 14.26
N ALA A 56 9.84 8.20 15.58
CA ALA A 56 10.11 6.98 16.34
C ALA A 56 9.23 5.81 15.84
N PRO A 57 9.75 4.56 15.83
CA PRO A 57 11.03 4.13 16.38
C PRO A 57 12.24 4.33 15.46
N TRP A 58 12.02 4.66 14.18
CA TRP A 58 13.04 4.74 13.15
C TRP A 58 14.00 5.92 13.37
N ASN A 59 13.43 7.12 13.51
CA ASN A 59 14.20 8.38 13.65
C ASN A 59 15.24 8.57 12.53
N ASP A 60 14.91 8.15 11.31
CA ASP A 60 15.77 8.31 10.14
C ASP A 60 15.98 9.79 9.82
N THR A 61 17.14 10.10 9.24
CA THR A 61 17.46 11.43 8.74
C THR A 61 17.74 11.38 7.25
N TYR A 62 17.18 12.32 6.49
CA TYR A 62 17.38 12.45 5.06
C TYR A 62 18.03 13.79 4.73
N ASN A 63 18.96 13.79 3.77
CA ASN A 63 19.68 15.01 3.39
C ASN A 63 18.75 16.01 2.68
N SER A 64 17.77 15.52 1.93
CA SER A 64 16.74 16.32 1.30
C SER A 64 15.56 15.45 0.84
N LYS A 65 14.41 16.08 0.57
CA LYS A 65 13.29 15.41 -0.11
C LYS A 65 13.70 14.88 -1.50
N GLY A 66 14.58 15.59 -2.21
CA GLY A 66 15.11 15.17 -3.51
C GLY A 66 15.82 13.81 -3.46
N GLN A 67 16.55 13.52 -2.37
CA GLN A 67 17.18 12.21 -2.16
C GLN A 67 16.14 11.08 -2.12
N VAL A 68 15.04 11.28 -1.39
CA VAL A 68 13.95 10.30 -1.24
C VAL A 68 13.16 10.15 -2.56
N ILE A 69 12.93 11.24 -3.28
CA ILE A 69 12.34 11.20 -4.64
C ILE A 69 13.19 10.34 -5.57
N SER A 70 14.52 10.55 -5.61
CA SER A 70 15.42 9.73 -6.43
C SER A 70 15.41 8.25 -6.01
N TYR A 71 15.29 7.97 -4.72
CA TYR A 71 15.12 6.60 -4.21
C TYR A 71 13.87 5.92 -4.81
N PHE A 72 12.69 6.57 -4.75
CA PHE A 72 11.47 6.02 -5.37
C PHE A 72 11.53 5.95 -6.91
N GLN A 73 12.18 6.92 -7.56
CA GLN A 73 12.41 6.88 -9.02
C GLN A 73 13.19 5.62 -9.41
N ASN A 74 14.19 5.23 -8.63
CA ASN A 74 14.98 4.02 -8.90
C ASN A 74 14.13 2.75 -8.78
N TYR A 75 13.23 2.65 -7.80
CA TYR A 75 12.27 1.54 -7.76
C TYR A 75 11.39 1.53 -8.99
N ILE A 76 10.70 2.64 -9.29
CA ILE A 76 9.70 2.67 -10.36
C ILE A 76 10.30 2.43 -11.75
N ASN A 77 11.56 2.79 -11.95
CA ASN A 77 12.28 2.51 -13.21
C ASN A 77 12.83 1.07 -13.29
N ASN A 78 12.74 0.27 -12.22
CA ASN A 78 13.10 -1.14 -12.26
C ASN A 78 11.97 -1.96 -12.92
N ASN A 79 12.30 -2.74 -13.95
CA ASN A 79 11.31 -3.54 -14.70
C ASN A 79 10.62 -4.63 -13.87
N TYR A 80 11.20 -5.02 -12.72
CA TYR A 80 10.58 -5.95 -11.78
C TYR A 80 9.77 -5.24 -10.68
N PHE A 81 9.68 -3.92 -10.69
CA PHE A 81 8.97 -3.16 -9.68
C PHE A 81 7.49 -3.53 -9.57
N VAL A 82 7.05 -3.66 -8.32
CA VAL A 82 5.66 -3.81 -7.94
C VAL A 82 5.45 -2.97 -6.69
N GLY A 83 4.62 -1.94 -6.79
CA GLY A 83 4.29 -1.10 -5.65
C GLY A 83 2.80 -0.83 -5.57
N TYR A 84 2.29 -0.79 -4.36
CA TYR A 84 0.89 -0.48 -4.07
C TYR A 84 0.82 0.70 -3.11
N GLY A 85 -0.20 1.54 -3.28
CA GLY A 85 -0.57 2.58 -2.32
C GLY A 85 -1.98 2.35 -1.82
N LEU A 86 -2.25 2.72 -0.57
CA LEU A 86 -3.60 2.82 -0.02
C LEU A 86 -3.96 4.28 0.12
N LYS A 87 -5.05 4.69 -0.53
CA LYS A 87 -5.60 6.04 -0.41
C LYS A 87 -6.82 6.07 0.49
N ASP A 88 -6.85 7.07 1.37
CA ASP A 88 -8.07 7.58 1.98
C ASP A 88 -8.43 8.86 1.23
N GLN A 89 -9.53 8.81 0.47
CA GLN A 89 -9.88 9.84 -0.51
C GLN A 89 -8.72 10.08 -1.49
N ASN A 90 -8.12 11.28 -1.47
CA ASN A 90 -7.00 11.66 -2.32
C ASN A 90 -5.63 11.50 -1.65
N CYS A 91 -5.59 11.16 -0.36
CA CYS A 91 -4.38 11.12 0.45
C CYS A 91 -3.82 9.70 0.56
N MET A 92 -2.54 9.53 0.24
CA MET A 92 -1.82 8.28 0.47
C MET A 92 -1.54 8.09 1.95
N ILE A 93 -2.11 7.02 2.51
CA ILE A 93 -2.01 6.69 3.93
C ILE A 93 -1.16 5.46 4.22
N ALA A 94 -0.86 4.66 3.19
CA ALA A 94 0.07 3.54 3.28
C ALA A 94 0.71 3.25 1.93
N ILE A 95 1.94 2.73 1.96
CA ILE A 95 2.65 2.24 0.78
C ILE A 95 3.29 0.88 1.03
N SER A 96 3.33 0.07 -0.02
CA SER A 96 4.10 -1.16 -0.11
C SER A 96 4.93 -1.08 -1.38
N VAL A 97 6.25 -0.99 -1.23
CA VAL A 97 7.23 -0.93 -2.32
C VAL A 97 7.93 -2.26 -2.36
N GLY A 98 8.04 -2.84 -3.55
CA GLY A 98 8.66 -4.16 -3.68
C GLY A 98 8.90 -4.53 -5.13
N MET A 99 9.04 -5.82 -5.36
CA MET A 99 9.36 -6.35 -6.67
C MET A 99 8.82 -7.75 -6.89
N LYS A 100 8.60 -8.06 -8.17
CA LYS A 100 8.47 -9.40 -8.72
C LYS A 100 9.80 -10.12 -8.53
N LYS A 101 9.86 -11.06 -7.60
CA LYS A 101 11.03 -11.89 -7.33
C LYS A 101 10.81 -13.28 -7.95
N PRO A 102 11.56 -13.66 -9.00
CA PRO A 102 11.51 -15.02 -9.53
C PRO A 102 11.95 -16.04 -8.48
N TRP A 103 11.30 -17.20 -8.47
CA TRP A 103 11.73 -18.38 -7.72
C TRP A 103 11.48 -19.63 -8.56
N ILE A 104 11.98 -20.78 -8.11
CA ILE A 104 12.01 -22.02 -8.92
C ILE A 104 10.62 -22.47 -9.39
N ASN A 105 9.55 -22.07 -8.70
CA ASN A 105 8.17 -22.43 -9.04
C ASN A 105 7.29 -21.22 -9.42
N GLY A 106 7.85 -20.07 -9.77
CA GLY A 106 7.07 -18.94 -10.29
C GLY A 106 7.58 -17.56 -9.87
N MET A 107 6.64 -16.67 -9.50
CA MET A 107 6.91 -15.29 -9.15
C MET A 107 6.35 -14.97 -7.76
N GLU A 108 7.20 -14.40 -6.91
CA GLU A 108 6.83 -13.89 -5.59
C GLU A 108 6.69 -12.36 -5.65
N TYR A 109 5.77 -11.81 -4.88
CA TYR A 109 5.84 -10.41 -4.48
C TYR A 109 6.70 -10.31 -3.22
N TYR A 110 7.88 -9.72 -3.38
CA TYR A 110 8.79 -9.39 -2.29
C TYR A 110 8.56 -7.94 -1.88
N ILE A 111 8.20 -7.72 -0.62
CA ILE A 111 8.02 -6.38 -0.03
C ILE A 111 9.36 -5.92 0.51
N ASP A 112 9.84 -4.79 0.02
CA ASP A 112 11.07 -4.18 0.47
C ASP A 112 10.81 -3.05 1.48
N GLN A 113 9.85 -2.17 1.18
CA GLN A 113 9.38 -1.13 2.10
C GLN A 113 7.89 -1.27 2.34
N PHE A 114 7.47 -1.13 3.59
CA PHE A 114 6.08 -1.11 3.97
C PHE A 114 5.87 -0.10 5.09
N CYS A 115 5.01 0.89 4.87
CA CYS A 115 4.68 1.83 5.92
C CYS A 115 3.23 2.29 5.86
N VAL A 116 2.72 2.64 7.03
CA VAL A 116 1.40 3.24 7.26
C VAL A 116 1.64 4.55 7.98
N LYS A 117 0.86 5.58 7.62
CA LYS A 117 0.90 6.89 8.26
C LYS A 117 0.86 6.75 9.78
N THR A 118 1.74 7.46 10.47
CA THR A 118 2.05 7.24 11.90
C THR A 118 0.82 7.31 12.80
N ASP A 119 -0.05 8.29 12.59
CA ASP A 119 -1.30 8.50 13.33
C ASP A 119 -2.39 7.44 13.05
N LEU A 120 -2.18 6.58 12.04
CA LEU A 120 -3.06 5.47 11.67
C LEU A 120 -2.49 4.09 12.04
N GLN A 121 -1.27 4.03 12.58
CA GLN A 121 -0.66 2.78 13.05
C GLN A 121 -1.38 2.22 14.28
N GLY A 122 -1.28 0.90 14.49
CA GLY A 122 -1.95 0.20 15.61
C GLY A 122 -3.46 0.01 15.45
N LYS A 123 -4.06 0.44 14.33
CA LYS A 123 -5.52 0.40 14.06
C LYS A 123 -5.95 -0.66 13.05
N GLY A 124 -5.07 -1.59 12.68
CA GLY A 124 -5.36 -2.64 11.69
C GLY A 124 -5.27 -2.21 10.22
N ILE A 125 -4.94 -0.94 9.91
CA ILE A 125 -4.79 -0.45 8.53
C ILE A 125 -3.75 -1.23 7.74
N GLY A 126 -2.57 -1.51 8.33
CA GLY A 126 -1.53 -2.28 7.66
C GLY A 126 -1.97 -3.71 7.32
N SER A 127 -2.66 -4.38 8.23
CA SER A 127 -3.20 -5.72 8.00
C SER A 127 -4.29 -5.73 6.92
N TYR A 128 -5.16 -4.72 6.91
CA TYR A 128 -6.17 -4.54 5.87
C TYR A 128 -5.50 -4.31 4.50
N PHE A 129 -4.48 -3.45 4.46
CA PHE A 129 -3.75 -3.17 3.23
C PHE A 129 -3.03 -4.40 2.67
N LEU A 130 -2.40 -5.21 3.53
CA LEU A 130 -1.80 -6.48 3.11
C LEU A 130 -2.81 -7.44 2.50
N LYS A 131 -4.03 -7.53 3.03
CA LYS A 131 -5.11 -8.35 2.44
C LYS A 131 -5.52 -7.85 1.05
N LEU A 132 -5.57 -6.53 0.86
CA LEU A 132 -5.85 -5.96 -0.47
C LEU A 132 -4.73 -6.30 -1.46
N ILE A 133 -3.47 -6.14 -1.04
CA ILE A 133 -2.30 -6.53 -1.84
C ILE A 133 -2.35 -8.01 -2.19
N GLU A 134 -2.67 -8.90 -1.24
CA GLU A 134 -2.79 -10.34 -1.46
C GLU A 134 -3.81 -10.67 -2.57
N ASN A 135 -4.91 -9.93 -2.65
CA ASN A 135 -5.88 -10.08 -3.74
C ASN A 135 -5.34 -9.56 -5.07
N GLU A 136 -4.69 -8.38 -5.08
CA GLU A 136 -4.09 -7.82 -6.30
C GLU A 136 -3.04 -8.77 -6.89
N ILE A 137 -2.12 -9.29 -6.07
CA ILE A 137 -1.04 -10.17 -6.54
C ILE A 137 -1.57 -11.51 -7.06
N GLN A 138 -2.68 -12.04 -6.53
CA GLN A 138 -3.32 -13.24 -7.06
C GLN A 138 -3.86 -13.00 -8.48
N THR A 139 -4.46 -11.84 -8.75
CA THR A 139 -4.90 -11.48 -10.11
C THR A 139 -3.72 -11.36 -11.08
N GLU A 140 -2.55 -10.93 -10.59
CA GLU A 140 -1.29 -10.85 -11.33
C GLU A 140 -0.51 -12.20 -11.39
N LYS A 141 -1.07 -13.30 -10.87
CA LYS A 141 -0.43 -14.63 -10.80
C LYS A 141 0.88 -14.67 -10.00
N MET A 142 0.98 -13.84 -8.97
CA MET A 142 2.09 -13.84 -8.02
C MET A 142 1.64 -14.42 -6.66
N ILE A 143 2.60 -14.94 -5.90
CA ILE A 143 2.39 -15.33 -4.50
C ILE A 143 3.12 -14.38 -3.56
N LYS A 144 2.63 -14.18 -2.34
CA LYS A 144 3.34 -13.37 -1.34
C LYS A 144 4.58 -14.13 -0.85
N SER A 145 5.74 -13.46 -0.78
CA SER A 145 6.93 -14.01 -0.12
C SER A 145 6.73 -13.93 1.40
N VAL A 146 7.03 -15.02 2.12
CA VAL A 146 6.96 -15.11 3.59
C VAL A 146 8.24 -14.63 4.26
#